data_AF-A0A674HCC0-F1
#
_entry.id   AF-A0A674HCC0-F1
#
_cell.length_a   1.000
_cell.length_b   1.000
_cell.length_c   1.000
_cell.angle_alpha   90.00
_cell.angle_beta   90.00
_cell.angle_gamma   90.00
#
_symmetry.space_group_name_H-M   'P 1'
#
loop_
_entity.id
_entity.type
_entity.pdbx_description
1 polymer ?
#
loop_
_entity_poly.entity_id
_entity_poly.type
_entity_poly.pdbx_seq_one_letter_code
_entity_poly.pdbx_strand_id
1 'polypeptide(L)'
;LPRAGPPYAPPLRAAAANQSSCSPTRPDMLNVHLVPHSHDDVGWLKTVDQYYYGGAAEPGPARGVQYILDSVVAQLATNPSRRFVYAEVAFLARWWRQQDQATRRLVRELVQEGRLELVGGGWCMSDEAAAHYGAALEQMALGRRFLRRLFGACGMPRVAWQIDPFGHARELAATFAQDPQTSLEPPLHPQITLGIPRPSPGSYPTCTTPRGAVLGPALHRPPCGGRRRPERNVDTVVTSFLEAAATQARQYRTNHILMTMGSDFHYENAHLWFKNLDKLIAHANARTTPHVSTWSGAFGGCSGGP
;
A
#
# COMPACT_ATOMS: atom_id res chain seq x y z
N LEU A 1 13.60 -49.68 14.90
CA LEU A 1 13.16 -48.63 15.86
C LEU A 1 14.22 -47.53 15.86
N PRO A 2 14.03 -46.39 15.16
CA PRO A 2 15.02 -45.32 15.15
C PRO A 2 14.92 -44.46 16.42
N ARG A 3 16.08 -44.04 16.91
CA ARG A 3 16.29 -43.30 18.17
C ARG A 3 15.75 -41.87 18.09
N ALA A 4 15.13 -41.41 19.17
CA ALA A 4 14.65 -40.04 19.35
C ALA A 4 15.80 -39.02 19.29
N GLY A 5 15.63 -37.96 18.50
CA GLY A 5 16.52 -36.80 18.47
C GLY A 5 16.39 -35.93 19.74
N PRO A 6 17.35 -35.03 19.99
CA PRO A 6 17.40 -34.24 21.22
C PRO A 6 16.23 -33.23 21.32
N PRO A 7 15.84 -32.83 22.55
CA PRO A 7 14.71 -31.94 22.77
C PRO A 7 14.97 -30.53 22.24
N TYR A 8 13.93 -29.96 21.64
CA TYR A 8 13.84 -28.62 21.08
C TYR A 8 14.27 -27.56 22.11
N ALA A 9 15.34 -26.82 21.80
CA ALA A 9 15.72 -25.62 22.53
C ALA A 9 14.78 -24.46 22.12
N PRO A 10 14.24 -23.67 23.06
CA PRO A 10 13.39 -22.54 22.72
C PRO A 10 14.20 -21.51 21.91
N PRO A 11 13.61 -20.90 20.85
CA PRO A 11 14.32 -19.92 20.05
C PRO A 11 14.71 -18.71 20.91
N LEU A 12 15.97 -18.29 20.76
CA LEU A 12 16.48 -17.03 21.28
C LEU A 12 15.54 -15.90 20.86
N ARG A 13 15.10 -15.09 21.83
CA ARG A 13 14.26 -13.90 21.62
C ARG A 13 14.86 -13.06 20.49
N ALA A 14 14.14 -12.98 19.37
CA ALA A 14 14.45 -12.04 18.31
C ALA A 14 14.50 -10.62 18.89
N ALA A 15 15.53 -9.86 18.53
CA ALA A 15 15.65 -8.46 18.90
C ALA A 15 14.38 -7.72 18.49
N ALA A 16 13.73 -7.06 19.45
CA ALA A 16 12.49 -6.36 19.25
C ALA A 16 12.65 -5.29 18.15
N ALA A 17 11.95 -5.47 17.02
CA ALA A 17 11.69 -4.36 16.13
C ALA A 17 11.02 -3.25 16.96
N ASN A 18 11.58 -2.05 16.92
CA ASN A 18 11.06 -0.95 17.71
C ASN A 18 9.61 -0.64 17.26
N GLN A 19 8.63 -0.97 18.10
CA GLN A 19 7.19 -0.75 17.84
C GLN A 19 6.84 0.74 17.65
N SER A 20 7.80 1.65 17.85
CA SER A 20 7.65 3.10 17.74
C SER A 20 7.38 3.62 16.32
N SER A 21 7.65 2.84 15.27
CA SER A 21 7.42 3.27 13.88
C SER A 21 6.03 2.91 13.35
N CYS A 22 5.26 2.08 14.05
CA CYS A 22 3.91 1.67 13.65
C CYS A 22 2.86 2.63 14.21
N SER A 23 1.76 2.83 13.48
CA SER A 23 0.67 3.69 13.96
C SER A 23 0.03 3.08 15.22
N PRO A 24 -0.27 3.87 16.26
CA PRO A 24 -0.79 3.36 17.52
C PRO A 24 -2.18 2.75 17.33
N THR A 25 -2.37 1.52 17.80
CA THR A 25 -3.66 0.81 17.71
C THR A 25 -4.41 0.86 19.03
N ARG A 26 -5.75 0.77 18.99
CA ARG A 26 -6.60 0.70 20.19
C ARG A 26 -7.16 -0.72 20.36
N PRO A 27 -6.78 -1.48 21.40
CA PRO A 27 -7.19 -2.87 21.59
C PRO A 27 -8.71 -3.07 21.64
N ASP A 28 -9.43 -2.16 22.29
CA ASP A 28 -10.88 -2.26 22.49
C ASP A 28 -11.72 -1.63 21.35
N MET A 29 -11.09 -1.38 20.21
CA MET A 29 -11.71 -0.80 19.02
C MET A 29 -11.34 -1.60 17.76
N LEU A 30 -12.18 -1.51 16.74
CA LEU A 30 -11.87 -1.87 15.37
C LEU A 30 -10.83 -0.89 14.82
N ASN A 31 -9.66 -1.39 14.46
CA ASN A 31 -8.58 -0.63 13.88
C ASN A 31 -8.67 -0.71 12.35
N VAL A 32 -8.91 0.44 11.72
CA VAL A 32 -8.96 0.56 10.25
C VAL A 32 -7.64 1.14 9.76
N HIS A 33 -6.87 0.32 9.05
CA HIS A 33 -5.61 0.70 8.43
C HIS A 33 -5.87 1.21 7.02
N LEU A 34 -5.85 2.53 6.84
CA LEU A 34 -5.95 3.13 5.51
C LEU A 34 -4.59 3.04 4.83
N VAL A 35 -4.51 2.38 3.68
CA VAL A 35 -3.27 2.16 2.93
C VAL A 35 -3.32 2.92 1.59
N PRO A 36 -2.81 4.17 1.56
CA PRO A 36 -2.62 4.94 0.34
C PRO A 36 -1.66 4.22 -0.63
N HIS A 37 -2.13 3.98 -1.85
CA HIS A 37 -1.33 3.34 -2.90
C HIS A 37 -1.74 3.89 -4.28
N SER A 38 -0.90 3.67 -5.29
CA SER A 38 -1.24 3.78 -6.70
C SER A 38 -0.87 2.47 -7.37
N HIS A 39 -1.73 1.96 -8.25
CA HIS A 39 -1.39 0.82 -9.09
C HIS A 39 -0.89 1.36 -10.44
N ASP A 40 0.40 1.17 -10.71
CA ASP A 40 1.05 1.77 -11.87
C ASP A 40 1.48 0.67 -12.86
N ASP A 41 0.61 0.32 -13.81
CA ASP A 41 0.91 -0.72 -14.80
C ASP A 41 2.19 -0.44 -15.57
N VAL A 42 3.13 -1.40 -15.56
CA VAL A 42 4.38 -1.34 -16.34
C VAL A 42 4.10 -1.73 -17.80
N GLY A 43 3.22 -0.97 -18.43
CA GLY A 43 2.70 -1.22 -19.78
C GLY A 43 1.38 -2.01 -19.76
N TRP A 44 0.35 -1.46 -20.40
CA TRP A 44 -0.96 -2.10 -20.56
C TRP A 44 -1.70 -1.47 -21.74
N LEU A 45 -2.48 -0.40 -21.52
CA LEU A 45 -3.10 0.39 -22.60
C LEU A 45 -2.14 1.39 -23.23
N LYS A 46 -1.14 1.83 -22.46
CA LYS A 46 -0.06 2.71 -22.90
C LYS A 46 1.28 2.02 -22.68
N THR A 47 2.32 2.48 -23.39
CA THR A 47 3.68 2.01 -23.14
C THR A 47 4.20 2.52 -21.79
N VAL A 48 5.24 1.88 -21.26
CA VAL A 48 5.91 2.31 -20.02
C VAL A 48 6.30 3.79 -20.08
N ASP A 49 6.84 4.26 -21.21
CA ASP A 49 7.26 5.65 -21.38
C ASP A 49 6.08 6.61 -21.41
N GLN A 50 4.98 6.23 -22.05
CA GLN A 50 3.77 7.04 -22.10
C GLN A 50 3.13 7.18 -20.72
N TYR A 51 3.05 6.09 -19.94
CA TYR A 51 2.59 6.15 -18.55
C TYR A 51 3.54 6.94 -17.66
N TYR A 52 4.85 6.87 -17.90
CA TYR A 52 5.80 7.63 -17.10
C TYR A 52 5.65 9.14 -17.30
N TYR A 53 5.62 9.60 -18.55
CA TYR A 53 5.62 11.04 -18.88
C TYR A 53 4.23 11.68 -18.91
N GLY A 54 3.14 10.91 -18.85
CA GLY A 54 1.80 11.48 -19.06
C GLY A 54 1.47 11.71 -20.53
N GLY A 55 2.00 10.89 -21.42
CA GLY A 55 1.75 10.99 -22.85
C GLY A 55 0.25 10.87 -23.18
N ALA A 56 -0.26 11.81 -23.98
CA ALA A 56 -1.60 11.77 -24.55
C ALA A 56 -1.67 10.72 -25.67
N ALA A 57 -1.53 9.45 -25.31
CA ALA A 57 -1.97 8.36 -26.16
C ALA A 57 -3.40 7.99 -25.76
N GLU A 58 -4.31 8.00 -26.72
CA GLU A 58 -5.57 7.27 -26.60
C GLU A 58 -5.27 5.75 -26.52
N PRO A 59 -6.03 4.97 -25.74
CA PRO A 59 -7.20 5.35 -24.96
C PRO A 59 -6.89 5.82 -23.52
N GLY A 60 -7.62 6.85 -23.08
CA GLY A 60 -7.72 7.23 -21.65
C GLY A 60 -6.96 8.51 -21.25
N PRO A 61 -7.29 9.08 -20.06
CA PRO A 61 -6.72 10.35 -19.61
C PRO A 61 -5.19 10.32 -19.57
N ALA A 62 -4.56 11.48 -19.75
CA ALA A 62 -3.12 11.63 -19.55
C ALA A 62 -2.80 11.19 -18.13
N ARG A 63 -2.06 10.08 -18.00
CA ARG A 63 -1.69 9.48 -16.73
C ARG A 63 -0.18 9.49 -16.58
N GLY A 64 0.36 10.14 -15.57
CA GLY A 64 1.80 10.41 -15.46
C GLY A 64 2.40 9.97 -14.12
N VAL A 65 3.10 8.84 -14.11
CA VAL A 65 3.72 8.28 -12.90
C VAL A 65 4.75 9.22 -12.27
N GLN A 66 5.46 10.03 -13.07
CA GLN A 66 6.38 11.03 -12.53
C GLN A 66 5.66 12.03 -11.60
N TYR A 67 4.45 12.46 -11.97
CA TYR A 67 3.66 13.41 -11.18
C TYR A 67 3.09 12.77 -9.91
N ILE A 68 2.78 11.47 -9.97
CA ILE A 68 2.38 10.68 -8.79
C ILE A 68 3.51 10.70 -7.76
N LEU A 69 4.73 10.29 -8.17
CA LEU A 69 5.88 10.22 -7.27
C LEU A 69 6.26 11.60 -6.73
N ASP A 70 6.30 12.64 -7.58
CA ASP A 70 6.61 14.01 -7.15
C ASP A 70 5.61 14.51 -6.10
N SER A 71 4.31 14.37 -6.37
CA SER A 71 3.28 14.88 -5.47
C SER A 71 3.17 14.09 -4.18
N VAL A 72 3.37 12.76 -4.22
CA VAL A 72 3.41 11.90 -3.02
C VAL A 72 4.58 12.30 -2.12
N VAL A 73 5.79 12.41 -2.66
CA VAL A 73 6.98 12.80 -1.88
C VAL A 73 6.78 14.17 -1.23
N ALA A 74 6.22 15.14 -1.96
CA ALA A 74 5.89 16.46 -1.41
C ALA A 74 4.84 16.37 -0.28
N GLN A 75 3.77 15.58 -0.45
CA GLN A 75 2.75 15.44 0.60
C GLN A 75 3.25 14.68 1.83
N LEU A 76 4.14 13.71 1.65
CA LEU A 76 4.82 13.07 2.77
C LEU A 76 5.69 14.09 3.50
N ALA A 77 6.52 14.88 2.82
CA ALA A 77 7.36 15.88 3.48
C ALA A 77 6.56 16.86 4.37
N THR A 78 5.32 17.21 3.99
CA THR A 78 4.51 18.19 4.74
C THR A 78 3.84 17.71 6.03
N ASN A 79 3.60 16.40 6.20
CA ASN A 79 2.91 15.90 7.40
C ASN A 79 3.43 14.52 7.83
N PRO A 80 4.08 14.39 9.01
CA PRO A 80 4.73 13.16 9.46
C PRO A 80 3.77 11.98 9.66
N SER A 81 2.47 12.20 9.83
CA SER A 81 1.49 11.11 10.02
C SER A 81 1.10 10.41 8.72
N ARG A 82 1.37 11.03 7.56
CA ARG A 82 1.02 10.47 6.25
C ARG A 82 2.00 9.36 5.87
N ARG A 83 1.42 8.30 5.30
CA ARG A 83 2.15 7.16 4.75
C ARG A 83 1.68 6.84 3.34
N PHE A 84 2.54 6.20 2.55
CA PHE A 84 2.24 5.74 1.21
C PHE A 84 2.99 4.44 0.91
N VAL A 85 2.36 3.51 0.21
CA VAL A 85 3.02 2.29 -0.30
C VAL A 85 3.23 2.36 -1.81
N TYR A 86 4.39 1.94 -2.28
CA TYR A 86 4.74 1.93 -3.71
C TYR A 86 5.30 0.57 -4.14
N ALA A 87 4.84 0.03 -5.28
CA ALA A 87 5.13 -1.34 -5.70
C ALA A 87 6.11 -1.45 -6.88
N GLU A 88 5.89 -0.71 -7.97
CA GLU A 88 6.55 -0.97 -9.25
C GLU A 88 7.95 -0.33 -9.35
N VAL A 89 8.98 -1.11 -9.03
CA VAL A 89 10.38 -0.62 -9.01
C VAL A 89 10.86 -0.09 -10.36
N ALA A 90 10.31 -0.56 -11.48
CA ALA A 90 10.64 -0.04 -12.82
C ALA A 90 10.46 1.48 -12.93
N PHE A 91 9.32 1.99 -12.48
CA PHE A 91 9.01 3.42 -12.52
C PHE A 91 9.80 4.19 -11.47
N LEU A 92 9.90 3.67 -10.24
CA LEU A 92 10.73 4.28 -9.20
C LEU A 92 12.19 4.42 -9.66
N ALA A 93 12.74 3.39 -10.31
CA ALA A 93 14.11 3.41 -10.79
C ALA A 93 14.33 4.44 -11.89
N ARG A 94 13.34 4.62 -12.78
CA ARG A 94 13.38 5.66 -13.81
C ARG A 94 13.31 7.05 -13.20
N TRP A 95 12.33 7.27 -12.31
CA TRP A 95 12.14 8.52 -11.61
C TRP A 95 13.37 8.93 -10.79
N TRP A 96 13.93 7.99 -10.03
CA TRP A 96 15.12 8.22 -9.20
C TRP A 96 16.32 8.77 -9.98
N ARG A 97 16.53 8.31 -11.22
CA ARG A 97 17.64 8.78 -12.07
C ARG A 97 17.50 10.25 -12.46
N GLN A 98 16.28 10.78 -12.49
CA GLN A 98 15.98 12.16 -12.88
C GLN A 98 16.00 13.13 -11.69
N GLN A 99 16.00 12.61 -10.45
CA GLN A 99 15.95 13.44 -9.25
C GLN A 99 17.30 14.07 -8.87
N ASP A 100 17.23 15.25 -8.26
CA ASP A 100 18.37 15.93 -7.67
C ASP A 100 18.82 15.30 -6.33
N GLN A 101 19.95 15.75 -5.79
CA GLN A 101 20.49 15.19 -4.55
C GLN A 101 19.58 15.48 -3.34
N ALA A 102 18.89 16.63 -3.33
CA ALA A 102 18.01 17.02 -2.23
C ALA A 102 16.79 16.08 -2.15
N THR A 103 16.11 15.85 -3.27
CA THR A 103 14.97 14.94 -3.36
C THR A 103 15.39 13.50 -3.04
N ARG A 104 16.54 13.05 -3.54
CA ARG A 104 17.08 11.72 -3.22
C ARG A 104 17.36 11.54 -1.72
N ARG A 105 17.84 12.59 -1.03
CA ARG A 105 18.02 12.55 0.43
C ARG A 105 16.68 12.46 1.15
N LEU A 106 15.73 13.33 0.79
CA LEU A 106 14.39 13.32 1.36
C LEU A 106 13.70 11.94 1.20
N VAL A 107 13.77 11.33 0.02
CA VAL A 107 13.17 10.01 -0.20
C VAL A 107 13.84 8.93 0.66
N ARG A 108 15.16 8.98 0.84
CA ARG A 108 15.86 8.05 1.74
C ARG A 108 15.39 8.22 3.18
N GLU A 109 15.24 9.45 3.65
CA GLU A 109 14.70 9.75 4.99
C GLU A 109 13.27 9.21 5.14
N LEU A 110 12.39 9.48 4.17
CA LEU A 110 11.01 8.98 4.17
C LEU A 110 10.92 7.44 4.21
N VAL A 111 11.83 6.75 3.51
CA VAL A 111 11.91 5.28 3.55
C VAL A 111 12.46 4.78 4.88
N GLN A 112 13.47 5.44 5.44
CA GLN A 112 14.02 5.09 6.76
C GLN A 112 13.00 5.27 7.87
N GLU A 113 12.20 6.33 7.82
CA GLU A 113 11.11 6.61 8.75
C GLU A 113 9.89 5.67 8.57
N GLY A 114 9.84 4.89 7.49
CA GLY A 114 8.69 4.02 7.16
C GLY A 114 7.44 4.80 6.72
N ARG A 115 7.64 5.99 6.17
CA ARG A 115 6.58 6.86 5.64
C ARG A 115 6.33 6.62 4.17
N LEU A 116 7.38 6.32 3.42
CA LEU A 116 7.29 5.71 2.10
C LEU A 116 7.73 4.26 2.23
N GLU A 117 6.80 3.32 2.12
CA GLU A 117 7.11 1.89 2.20
C GLU A 117 7.09 1.26 0.81
N LEU A 118 8.08 0.43 0.54
CA LEU A 118 8.19 -0.31 -0.72
C LEU A 118 7.58 -1.69 -0.51
N VAL A 119 6.63 -2.07 -1.37
CA VAL A 119 5.88 -3.33 -1.29
C VAL A 119 6.12 -4.19 -2.53
N GLY A 120 6.01 -5.51 -2.41
CA GLY A 120 6.32 -6.44 -3.51
C GLY A 120 7.84 -6.57 -3.78
N GLY A 121 8.46 -5.50 -4.27
CA GLY A 121 9.89 -5.42 -4.56
C GLY A 121 10.30 -5.96 -5.93
N GLY A 122 9.33 -6.35 -6.75
CA GLY A 122 9.52 -6.71 -8.14
C GLY A 122 9.87 -5.51 -9.01
N TRP A 123 10.50 -5.77 -10.15
CA TRP A 123 10.60 -4.75 -11.20
C TRP A 123 9.20 -4.32 -11.66
N CYS A 124 8.28 -5.28 -11.73
CA CYS A 124 6.85 -5.08 -11.92
C CYS A 124 6.05 -6.03 -10.99
N MET A 125 4.73 -5.86 -10.99
CA MET A 125 3.78 -6.85 -10.50
C MET A 125 3.59 -7.91 -11.59
N SER A 126 4.27 -9.05 -11.47
CA SER A 126 4.25 -10.09 -12.51
C SER A 126 2.94 -10.86 -12.50
N ASP A 127 2.46 -11.24 -13.69
CA ASP A 127 1.42 -12.27 -13.83
C ASP A 127 1.83 -13.57 -13.12
N GLU A 128 0.84 -14.31 -12.65
CA GLU A 128 1.02 -15.57 -11.92
C GLU A 128 0.58 -16.80 -12.73
N ALA A 129 -0.10 -16.62 -13.88
CA ALA A 129 -0.60 -17.73 -14.69
C ALA A 129 0.36 -18.16 -15.81
N ALA A 130 0.85 -17.20 -16.60
CA ALA A 130 1.67 -17.45 -17.78
C ALA A 130 3.18 -17.23 -17.53
N ALA A 131 3.55 -16.59 -16.42
CA ALA A 131 4.95 -16.35 -16.10
C ALA A 131 5.68 -17.64 -15.68
N HIS A 132 6.80 -17.93 -16.33
CA HIS A 132 7.71 -18.98 -15.86
C HIS A 132 8.37 -18.56 -14.55
N TYR A 133 8.45 -19.48 -13.57
CA TYR A 133 8.99 -19.18 -12.23
C TYR A 133 10.38 -18.53 -12.26
N GLY A 134 11.26 -18.96 -13.19
CA GLY A 134 12.59 -18.37 -13.36
C GLY A 134 12.53 -16.88 -13.74
N ALA A 135 11.65 -16.49 -14.66
CA ALA A 135 11.48 -15.10 -15.05
C ALA A 135 10.86 -14.25 -13.92
N ALA A 136 9.89 -14.83 -13.19
CA ALA A 136 9.30 -14.20 -12.01
C ALA A 136 10.34 -13.94 -10.90
N LEU A 137 11.28 -14.87 -10.69
CA LEU A 137 12.39 -14.72 -9.77
C LEU A 137 13.41 -13.67 -10.22
N GLU A 138 13.76 -13.66 -11.51
CA GLU A 138 14.74 -12.71 -12.05
C GLU A 138 14.27 -11.26 -11.96
N GLN A 139 13.01 -10.99 -12.33
CA GLN A 139 12.45 -9.63 -12.21
C GLN A 139 12.38 -9.19 -10.73
N MET A 140 12.09 -10.12 -9.82
CA MET A 140 12.06 -9.85 -8.39
C MET A 140 13.46 -9.55 -7.85
N ALA A 141 14.46 -10.34 -8.24
CA ALA A 141 15.85 -10.12 -7.88
C ALA A 141 16.38 -8.78 -8.43
N LEU A 142 15.96 -8.38 -9.63
CA LEU A 142 16.32 -7.08 -10.22
C LEU A 142 15.81 -5.92 -9.37
N GLY A 143 14.51 -5.91 -9.05
CA GLY A 143 13.89 -4.87 -8.23
C GLY A 143 14.50 -4.80 -6.83
N ARG A 144 14.57 -5.94 -6.12
CA ARG A 144 15.15 -6.02 -4.76
C ARG A 144 16.63 -5.60 -4.73
N ARG A 145 17.43 -5.97 -5.74
CA ARG A 145 18.83 -5.52 -5.84
C ARG A 145 18.94 -4.02 -6.01
N PHE A 146 18.05 -3.40 -6.77
CA PHE A 146 18.00 -1.95 -6.93
C PHE A 146 17.63 -1.26 -5.61
N LEU A 147 16.57 -1.71 -4.94
CA LEU A 147 16.11 -1.15 -3.67
C LEU A 147 17.18 -1.26 -2.57
N ARG A 148 17.79 -2.44 -2.42
CA ARG A 148 18.86 -2.67 -1.44
C ARG A 148 20.05 -1.74 -1.63
N ARG A 149 20.43 -1.45 -2.88
CA ARG A 149 21.54 -0.53 -3.18
C ARG A 149 21.23 0.92 -2.83
N LEU A 150 19.96 1.34 -2.94
CA LEU A 150 19.57 2.73 -2.70
C LEU A 150 19.23 3.04 -1.25
N PHE A 151 18.57 2.09 -0.58
CA PHE A 151 17.90 2.30 0.71
C PHE A 151 18.37 1.33 1.80
N GLY A 152 19.32 0.44 1.49
CA GLY A 152 19.84 -0.55 2.45
C GLY A 152 18.76 -1.52 2.91
N ALA A 153 18.81 -1.88 4.19
CA ALA A 153 17.84 -2.79 4.81
C ALA A 153 16.42 -2.19 4.85
N CYS A 154 16.29 -0.86 4.93
CA CYS A 154 15.01 -0.18 5.07
C CYS A 154 14.17 -0.10 3.80
N GLY A 155 14.79 -0.20 2.63
CA GLY A 155 14.04 -0.30 1.39
C GLY A 155 13.69 -1.72 0.99
N MET A 156 13.96 -2.72 1.84
CA MET A 156 13.61 -4.11 1.53
C MET A 156 12.15 -4.39 1.87
N PRO A 157 11.32 -4.79 0.87
CA PRO A 157 9.91 -5.05 1.11
C PRO A 157 9.69 -6.26 2.00
N ARG A 158 8.84 -6.07 3.02
CA ARG A 158 8.42 -7.10 3.97
C ARG A 158 7.18 -7.86 3.52
N VAL A 159 6.34 -7.22 2.71
CA VAL A 159 5.09 -7.77 2.19
C VAL A 159 5.12 -7.90 0.68
N ALA A 160 4.49 -8.95 0.16
CA ALA A 160 4.19 -9.08 -1.25
C ALA A 160 2.94 -8.25 -1.60
N TRP A 161 2.89 -7.70 -2.81
CA TRP A 161 1.78 -6.88 -3.30
C TRP A 161 1.36 -7.38 -4.68
N GLN A 162 0.33 -8.22 -4.72
CA GLN A 162 -0.21 -8.84 -5.93
C GLN A 162 -1.71 -8.57 -5.99
N ILE A 163 -2.05 -7.33 -6.39
CA ILE A 163 -3.42 -6.83 -6.32
C ILE A 163 -4.20 -6.95 -7.63
N ASP A 164 -3.51 -7.11 -8.77
CA ASP A 164 -4.14 -7.18 -10.10
C ASP A 164 -3.73 -8.37 -11.01
N PRO A 165 -2.92 -9.38 -10.59
CA PRO A 165 -2.83 -10.62 -11.36
C PRO A 165 -4.18 -11.34 -11.45
N PHE A 166 -4.47 -11.91 -12.62
CA PHE A 166 -5.73 -12.64 -12.87
C PHE A 166 -5.66 -14.09 -12.39
N GLY A 167 -5.66 -14.25 -11.07
CA GLY A 167 -5.42 -15.52 -10.39
C GLY A 167 -4.06 -15.52 -9.70
N HIS A 168 -3.88 -16.42 -8.73
CA HIS A 168 -2.66 -16.50 -7.92
C HIS A 168 -2.05 -17.90 -7.96
N ALA A 169 -0.74 -17.98 -8.09
CA ALA A 169 0.02 -19.21 -8.12
C ALA A 169 0.59 -19.52 -6.73
N ARG A 170 0.35 -20.75 -6.28
CA ARG A 170 0.89 -21.25 -5.00
C ARG A 170 2.42 -21.20 -4.99
N GLU A 171 3.04 -21.43 -6.12
CA GLU A 171 4.50 -21.45 -6.31
C GLU A 171 5.12 -20.07 -6.05
N LEU A 172 4.43 -18.98 -6.44
CA LEU A 172 4.90 -17.63 -6.16
C LEU A 172 4.72 -17.27 -4.67
N ALA A 173 3.62 -17.70 -4.05
CA ALA A 173 3.43 -17.56 -2.60
C ALA A 173 4.52 -18.31 -1.80
N ALA A 174 4.87 -19.54 -2.20
CA ALA A 174 5.96 -20.30 -1.59
C ALA A 174 7.31 -19.58 -1.75
N THR A 175 7.54 -18.96 -2.91
CA THR A 175 8.74 -18.17 -3.18
C THR A 175 8.83 -16.95 -2.26
N PHE A 176 7.74 -16.19 -2.09
CA PHE A 176 7.70 -15.05 -1.17
C PHE A 176 7.93 -15.48 0.29
N ALA A 177 7.46 -16.66 0.68
CA ALA A 177 7.67 -17.22 2.01
C ALA A 177 9.11 -17.68 2.28
N GLN A 178 9.85 -18.06 1.24
CA GLN A 178 11.23 -18.52 1.36
C GLN A 178 12.25 -17.38 1.32
N ASP A 179 11.84 -16.16 0.95
CA ASP A 179 12.72 -14.99 0.97
C ASP A 179 13.10 -14.65 2.43
N PRO A 180 14.38 -14.77 2.83
CA PRO A 180 14.80 -14.53 4.22
C PRO A 180 14.51 -13.10 4.71
N GLN A 181 14.28 -12.14 3.80
CA GLN A 181 14.00 -10.75 4.15
C GLN A 181 12.50 -10.45 4.34
N THR A 182 11.60 -11.32 3.88
CA THR A 182 10.17 -11.30 4.23
C THR A 182 9.86 -12.16 5.46
N SER A 183 10.76 -13.09 5.81
CA SER A 183 10.58 -14.13 6.84
C SER A 183 11.25 -13.84 8.20
N LEU A 184 11.49 -12.56 8.53
CA LEU A 184 12.07 -12.15 9.82
C LEU A 184 11.09 -12.18 11.01
N GLU A 185 9.84 -12.62 10.81
CA GLU A 185 8.94 -12.99 11.90
C GLU A 185 8.68 -14.50 11.88
N PRO A 186 8.56 -15.18 13.05
CA PRO A 186 8.23 -16.60 13.08
C PRO A 186 6.90 -16.84 12.32
N PRO A 187 6.68 -18.03 11.75
CA PRO A 187 5.57 -18.30 10.84
C PRO A 187 4.26 -18.40 11.63
N LEU A 188 3.75 -17.26 12.06
CA LEU A 188 2.38 -17.10 12.49
C LEU A 188 1.64 -16.45 11.33
N HIS A 189 0.97 -17.32 10.57
CA HIS A 189 0.01 -17.03 9.50
C HIS A 189 0.58 -16.78 8.10
N PRO A 190 -0.14 -17.24 7.04
CA PRO A 190 0.24 -16.98 5.66
C PRO A 190 0.44 -15.48 5.47
N GLN A 191 1.58 -15.13 4.88
CA GLN A 191 1.93 -13.77 4.46
C GLN A 191 0.72 -13.14 3.75
N ILE A 192 0.45 -11.87 4.05
CA ILE A 192 -0.65 -11.12 3.43
C ILE A 192 -0.32 -10.92 1.95
N THR A 193 -0.58 -11.93 1.12
CA THR A 193 -0.90 -11.71 -0.29
C THR A 193 -2.26 -11.03 -0.27
N LEU A 194 -2.30 -9.74 -0.59
CA LEU A 194 -3.53 -8.97 -0.61
C LEU A 194 -4.37 -9.33 -1.84
N GLY A 195 -4.87 -10.56 -1.89
CA GLY A 195 -6.05 -10.90 -2.66
C GLY A 195 -7.27 -10.46 -1.87
N ILE A 196 -7.85 -9.30 -2.20
CA ILE A 196 -9.03 -8.78 -1.51
C ILE A 196 -10.19 -9.76 -1.69
N PRO A 197 -10.80 -10.31 -0.62
CA PRO A 197 -11.92 -11.23 -0.74
C PRO A 197 -13.15 -10.54 -1.36
N ARG A 198 -13.86 -11.28 -2.23
CA ARG A 198 -15.08 -10.84 -2.93
C ARG A 198 -16.19 -10.45 -1.94
N PRO A 199 -16.83 -9.26 -2.05
CA PRO A 199 -17.98 -8.92 -1.21
C PRO A 199 -19.33 -9.46 -1.74
N SER A 200 -19.41 -9.94 -2.99
CA SER A 200 -20.67 -10.45 -3.58
C SER A 200 -20.46 -11.17 -4.94
N PRO A 201 -21.37 -12.08 -5.37
CA PRO A 201 -21.32 -12.67 -6.70
C PRO A 201 -21.64 -11.60 -7.75
N GLY A 202 -20.69 -11.31 -8.66
CA GLY A 202 -20.86 -10.36 -9.76
C GLY A 202 -20.04 -9.06 -9.65
N SER A 203 -19.18 -8.92 -8.65
CA SER A 203 -18.18 -7.83 -8.58
C SER A 203 -16.77 -8.41 -8.53
N TYR A 204 -15.88 -7.92 -9.40
CA TYR A 204 -14.45 -8.23 -9.38
C TYR A 204 -13.86 -7.76 -8.04
N PRO A 205 -12.83 -8.45 -7.48
CA PRO A 205 -12.08 -7.91 -6.35
C PRO A 205 -11.42 -6.61 -6.82
N THR A 206 -12.01 -5.48 -6.49
CA THR A 206 -11.48 -4.18 -6.90
C THR A 206 -10.63 -3.64 -5.76
N CYS A 207 -9.36 -3.39 -6.06
CA CYS A 207 -8.38 -2.75 -5.18
C CYS A 207 -8.68 -1.27 -4.91
N THR A 208 -9.79 -0.81 -5.48
CA THR A 208 -10.40 0.51 -5.30
C THR A 208 -10.90 0.72 -3.88
N THR A 209 -10.80 1.96 -3.44
CA THR A 209 -11.45 2.46 -2.24
C THR A 209 -12.95 2.10 -2.17
N PRO A 210 -13.50 1.71 -0.99
CA PRO A 210 -14.91 1.37 -0.85
C PRO A 210 -15.84 2.42 -1.48
N ARG A 211 -16.93 1.98 -2.13
CA ARG A 211 -17.94 2.86 -2.72
C ARG A 211 -18.47 3.82 -1.63
N GLY A 212 -18.16 5.11 -1.76
CA GLY A 212 -18.49 6.15 -0.75
C GLY A 212 -17.27 6.85 -0.15
N ALA A 213 -16.08 6.25 -0.25
CA ALA A 213 -14.81 6.82 0.22
C ALA A 213 -13.83 7.15 -0.93
N VAL A 214 -14.28 7.18 -2.19
CA VAL A 214 -13.46 7.59 -3.34
C VAL A 214 -13.17 9.09 -3.26
N LEU A 215 -11.92 9.47 -2.98
CA LEU A 215 -11.50 10.86 -2.69
C LEU A 215 -10.82 11.58 -3.87
N GLY A 216 -10.85 10.99 -5.08
CA GLY A 216 -10.23 11.53 -6.30
C GLY A 216 -11.00 12.66 -7.01
N PRO A 217 -10.57 13.09 -8.22
CA PRO A 217 -11.14 14.23 -8.96
C PRO A 217 -12.64 14.10 -9.29
N ALA A 218 -13.21 12.91 -9.20
CA ALA A 218 -14.63 12.64 -9.38
C ALA A 218 -15.55 13.33 -8.34
N LEU A 219 -14.99 13.87 -7.24
CA LEU A 219 -15.73 14.70 -6.27
C LEU A 219 -16.05 16.13 -6.77
N HIS A 220 -15.68 16.49 -8.00
CA HIS A 220 -16.05 17.77 -8.61
C HIS A 220 -17.29 17.76 -9.51
N ARG A 221 -18.04 16.64 -9.58
CA ARG A 221 -19.38 16.68 -10.19
C ARG A 221 -20.45 16.96 -9.13
N PRO A 222 -20.97 18.20 -9.04
CA PRO A 222 -22.17 18.43 -8.25
C PRO A 222 -23.32 17.62 -8.88
N PRO A 223 -24.22 17.03 -8.07
CA PRO A 223 -25.53 16.67 -8.58
C PRO A 223 -26.14 17.94 -9.20
N CYS A 224 -26.64 17.83 -10.42
CA CYS A 224 -27.40 18.90 -11.04
C CYS A 224 -28.47 19.40 -10.05
N GLY A 225 -28.40 20.69 -9.70
CA GLY A 225 -29.43 21.41 -8.96
C GLY A 225 -29.29 21.39 -7.43
N GLY A 226 -28.63 22.40 -6.87
CA GLY A 226 -28.74 22.69 -5.43
C GLY A 226 -27.69 23.65 -4.90
N ARG A 227 -28.10 24.82 -4.42
CA ARG A 227 -27.24 25.89 -3.88
C ARG A 227 -26.53 25.47 -2.56
N ARG A 228 -25.22 25.77 -2.48
CA ARG A 228 -24.37 26.10 -1.30
C ARG A 228 -24.52 25.29 0.02
N ARG A 229 -23.46 24.57 0.42
CA ARG A 229 -22.69 24.70 1.70
C ARG A 229 -21.52 23.69 1.73
N PRO A 230 -20.24 24.11 1.88
CA PRO A 230 -19.06 23.24 1.82
C PRO A 230 -18.90 22.20 2.95
N GLU A 231 -19.69 22.30 4.03
CA GLU A 231 -19.53 21.48 5.25
C GLU A 231 -20.63 20.41 5.42
N ARG A 232 -21.53 20.25 4.46
CA ARG A 232 -22.78 19.50 4.66
C ARG A 232 -22.75 18.01 4.28
N ASN A 233 -21.60 17.47 3.87
CA ASN A 233 -21.48 16.05 3.48
C ASN A 233 -20.54 15.23 4.36
N VAL A 234 -19.77 15.86 5.26
CA VAL A 234 -18.80 15.18 6.13
C VAL A 234 -19.52 14.10 6.94
N ASP A 235 -20.68 14.43 7.49
CA ASP A 235 -21.39 13.49 8.34
C ASP A 235 -21.86 12.25 7.59
N THR A 236 -22.38 12.42 6.37
CA THR A 236 -22.82 11.34 5.49
C THR A 236 -21.63 10.47 5.06
N VAL A 237 -20.51 11.08 4.69
CA VAL A 237 -19.30 10.37 4.26
C VAL A 237 -18.72 9.54 5.40
N VAL A 238 -18.62 10.12 6.60
CA VAL A 238 -18.10 9.41 7.77
C VAL A 238 -19.03 8.27 8.19
N THR A 239 -20.34 8.47 8.15
CA THR A 239 -21.30 7.38 8.42
C THR A 239 -21.15 6.25 7.41
N SER A 240 -21.09 6.56 6.11
CA SER A 240 -20.88 5.55 5.06
C SER A 240 -19.54 4.82 5.22
N PHE A 241 -18.49 5.53 5.61
CA PHE A 241 -17.18 4.93 5.91
C PHE A 241 -17.26 3.96 7.09
N LEU A 242 -17.90 4.34 8.19
CA LEU A 242 -18.05 3.48 9.37
C LEU A 242 -18.90 2.23 9.07
N GLU A 243 -19.95 2.37 8.27
CA GLU A 243 -20.78 1.25 7.81
C GLU A 243 -19.98 0.28 6.92
N ALA A 244 -19.17 0.82 6.00
CA ALA A 244 -18.28 0.01 5.16
C ALA A 244 -17.23 -0.72 6.02
N ALA A 245 -16.63 -0.03 7.01
CA ALA A 245 -15.67 -0.62 7.94
C ALA A 245 -16.30 -1.75 8.76
N ALA A 246 -17.49 -1.53 9.33
CA ALA A 246 -18.21 -2.54 10.08
C ALA A 246 -18.59 -3.76 9.23
N THR A 247 -18.99 -3.52 7.96
CA THR A 247 -19.32 -4.59 7.02
C THR A 247 -18.10 -5.42 6.67
N GLN A 248 -16.98 -4.77 6.38
CA GLN A 248 -15.71 -5.44 6.09
C GLN A 248 -15.22 -6.23 7.30
N ALA A 249 -15.27 -5.66 8.50
CA ALA A 249 -14.82 -6.30 9.75
C ALA A 249 -15.48 -7.65 10.02
N ARG A 250 -16.73 -7.86 9.59
CA ARG A 250 -17.42 -9.16 9.73
C ARG A 250 -16.75 -10.29 8.96
N GLN A 251 -15.90 -9.98 7.99
CA GLN A 251 -15.17 -10.96 7.17
C GLN A 251 -13.75 -11.25 7.70
N TYR A 252 -13.30 -10.53 8.74
CA TYR A 252 -11.97 -10.69 9.32
C TYR A 252 -12.07 -11.28 10.73
N ARG A 253 -11.06 -12.06 11.12
CA ARG A 253 -11.02 -12.71 12.44
C ARG A 253 -10.58 -11.77 13.57
N THR A 254 -9.82 -10.73 13.25
CA THR A 254 -9.23 -9.79 14.21
C THR A 254 -9.99 -8.47 14.20
N ASN A 255 -9.72 -7.63 15.20
CA ASN A 255 -10.18 -6.24 15.24
C ASN A 255 -9.33 -5.31 14.35
N HIS A 256 -8.62 -5.84 13.35
CA HIS A 256 -7.83 -5.06 12.41
C HIS A 256 -8.31 -5.33 10.99
N ILE A 257 -8.67 -4.27 10.27
CA ILE A 257 -8.99 -4.35 8.85
C ILE A 257 -8.11 -3.41 8.05
N LEU A 258 -7.88 -3.77 6.81
CA LEU A 258 -7.12 -2.98 5.86
C LEU A 258 -8.04 -2.43 4.78
N MET A 259 -7.91 -1.14 4.49
CA MET A 259 -8.61 -0.49 3.38
C MET A 259 -7.62 0.12 2.42
N THR A 260 -7.64 -0.35 1.17
CA THR A 260 -6.80 0.16 0.10
C THR A 260 -7.35 1.51 -0.40
N MET A 261 -6.58 2.56 -0.18
CA MET A 261 -6.95 3.94 -0.53
C MET A 261 -6.25 4.34 -1.83
N GLY A 262 -6.66 3.77 -2.95
CA GLY A 262 -5.99 3.95 -4.24
C GLY A 262 -6.68 3.17 -5.36
N SER A 263 -6.18 3.35 -6.57
CA SER A 263 -6.53 2.59 -7.79
C SER A 263 -5.47 2.90 -8.85
N ASP A 264 -5.68 2.42 -10.07
CA ASP A 264 -4.87 2.64 -11.26
C ASP A 264 -4.51 4.12 -11.45
N PHE A 265 -3.20 4.41 -11.36
CA PHE A 265 -2.62 5.74 -11.59
C PHE A 265 -3.29 6.86 -10.78
N HIS A 266 -3.76 6.57 -9.57
CA HIS A 266 -4.21 7.59 -8.62
C HIS A 266 -3.03 8.39 -8.05
N TYR A 267 -3.32 9.40 -7.23
CA TYR A 267 -2.30 10.24 -6.57
C TYR A 267 -1.43 11.12 -7.49
N GLU A 268 -1.79 11.36 -8.76
CA GLU A 268 -1.13 12.42 -9.56
C GLU A 268 -1.17 13.78 -8.88
N ASN A 269 -2.28 14.06 -8.20
CA ASN A 269 -2.39 15.13 -7.23
C ASN A 269 -2.65 14.52 -5.86
N ALA A 270 -1.57 14.04 -5.21
CA ALA A 270 -1.63 13.45 -3.89
C ALA A 270 -2.21 14.40 -2.82
N HIS A 271 -2.11 15.71 -3.02
CA HIS A 271 -2.64 16.69 -2.06
C HIS A 271 -4.14 16.53 -1.83
N LEU A 272 -4.91 16.28 -2.90
CA LEU A 272 -6.36 16.08 -2.80
C LEU A 272 -6.71 14.84 -1.98
N TRP A 273 -5.99 13.74 -2.21
CA TRP A 273 -6.17 12.49 -1.46
C TRP A 273 -5.85 12.69 0.01
N PHE A 274 -4.64 13.14 0.33
CA PHE A 274 -4.22 13.27 1.71
C PHE A 274 -5.03 14.31 2.49
N LYS A 275 -5.40 15.44 1.87
CA LYS A 275 -6.27 16.44 2.52
C LYS A 275 -7.62 15.86 2.93
N ASN A 276 -8.19 14.98 2.10
CA ASN A 276 -9.47 14.36 2.40
C ASN A 276 -9.31 13.18 3.39
N LEU A 277 -8.23 12.42 3.31
CA LEU A 277 -7.90 11.38 4.27
C LEU A 277 -7.68 11.95 5.68
N ASP A 278 -6.97 13.08 5.79
CA ASP A 278 -6.73 13.76 7.06
C ASP A 278 -8.06 14.17 7.71
N LYS A 279 -9.00 14.71 6.93
CA LYS A 279 -10.35 15.04 7.40
C LYS A 279 -11.13 13.80 7.82
N LEU A 280 -11.11 12.74 7.01
CA LEU A 280 -11.81 11.50 7.30
C LEU A 280 -11.31 10.88 8.61
N ILE A 281 -10.00 10.79 8.80
CA ILE A 281 -9.37 10.29 10.02
C ILE A 281 -9.78 11.13 11.23
N ALA A 282 -9.71 12.46 11.12
CA ALA A 282 -10.08 13.38 12.20
C ALA A 282 -11.54 13.22 12.61
N HIS A 283 -12.47 13.23 11.64
CA HIS A 283 -13.90 13.12 11.92
C HIS A 283 -14.33 11.71 12.35
N ALA A 284 -13.74 10.65 11.80
CA ALA A 284 -14.02 9.28 12.21
C ALA A 284 -13.56 9.03 13.66
N ASN A 285 -12.37 9.50 14.02
CA ASN A 285 -11.84 9.33 15.39
C ASN A 285 -12.50 10.26 16.42
N ALA A 286 -13.07 11.39 16.01
CA ALA A 286 -13.80 12.30 16.89
C ALA A 286 -15.21 11.80 17.22
N ARG A 287 -15.81 10.94 16.39
CA ARG A 287 -17.09 10.32 16.68
C ARG A 287 -16.90 9.22 17.73
N THR A 288 -17.57 9.39 18.87
CA THR A 288 -17.59 8.45 20.01
C THR A 288 -18.52 7.25 19.80
N THR A 289 -19.18 7.14 18.64
CA THR A 289 -20.00 5.98 18.27
C THR A 289 -19.12 4.78 17.93
N PRO A 290 -19.45 3.60 18.47
CA PRO A 290 -18.49 2.99 19.36
C PRO A 290 -17.58 2.03 18.59
N HIS A 291 -16.30 2.04 18.98
CA HIS A 291 -15.30 1.04 18.60
C HIS A 291 -14.71 1.13 17.18
N VAL A 292 -14.49 2.29 16.57
CA VAL A 292 -13.60 2.40 15.38
C VAL A 292 -12.46 3.40 15.59
N SER A 293 -11.22 2.99 15.35
CA SER A 293 -10.03 3.84 15.32
C SER A 293 -9.36 3.74 13.96
N THR A 294 -9.13 4.87 13.30
CA THR A 294 -8.66 4.94 11.91
C THR A 294 -7.34 5.69 11.82
N TRP A 295 -6.39 5.17 11.03
CA TRP A 295 -5.08 5.81 10.83
C TRP A 295 -4.57 5.56 9.42
N SER A 296 -3.67 6.42 8.93
CA SER A 296 -2.85 6.10 7.75
C SER A 296 -1.80 5.06 8.15
N GLY A 297 -1.78 3.95 7.43
CA GLY A 297 -0.96 2.78 7.71
C GLY A 297 -0.02 2.44 6.57
N ALA A 298 1.10 1.84 6.94
CA ALA A 298 2.00 1.07 6.09
C ALA A 298 2.26 -0.27 6.82
N PHE A 299 2.80 -1.28 6.15
CA PHE A 299 2.90 -2.65 6.69
C PHE A 299 4.05 -2.84 7.68
N GLY A 300 4.94 -1.87 7.85
CA GLY A 300 5.89 -1.81 8.96
C GLY A 300 7.02 -0.81 8.75
N GLY A 301 7.44 -0.13 9.81
CA GLY A 301 8.58 0.79 9.74
C GLY A 301 9.94 0.09 9.91
N CYS A 302 11.01 0.80 9.58
CA CYS A 302 12.36 0.28 9.66
C CYS A 302 13.01 0.61 11.01
N SER A 303 13.50 -0.39 11.73
CA SER A 303 14.37 -0.20 12.90
C SER A 303 15.84 -0.30 12.47
N GLY A 304 16.35 0.76 11.87
CA GLY A 304 17.78 0.96 11.64
C GLY A 304 18.28 2.07 12.54
N GLY A 305 18.68 1.74 13.77
CA GLY A 305 19.62 2.60 14.51
C GLY A 305 21.01 2.48 13.87
N PRO A 306 21.88 3.49 14.05
CA PRO A 306 23.25 3.48 13.53
C PRO A 306 24.06 2.26 13.97
#